data_AF-A0A8X8AQB6-F1
#
_entry.id   AF-A0A8X8AQB6-F1
#
_cell.length_a   1.000
_cell.length_b   1.000
_cell.length_c   1.000
_cell.angle_alpha   90.00
_cell.angle_beta   90.00
_cell.angle_gamma   90.00
#
_symmetry.space_group_name_H-M   'P 1'
#
loop_
_entity.id
_entity.type
_entity.pdbx_description
1 polymer ?
#
loop_
_entity_poly.entity_id
_entity_poly.type
_entity_poly.pdbx_seq_one_letter_code
_entity_poly.pdbx_strand_id
1 'polypeptide(L)'
;MSGGSWAVPRFQVIGRIPNDWVWCLLPHVRNKKVRLEGRCKSTPEALGIMDTILLPVSVYFINSMFQNHSVTSLKAASNTAEESMFHTLPHPLR
;
A
#
# COMPACT_ATOMS: atom_id res chain seq x y z
N MET A 1 -15.18 39.19 -20.04
CA MET A 1 -15.23 37.86 -19.39
C MET A 1 -14.10 37.03 -19.97
N SER A 2 -12.92 37.09 -19.35
CA SER A 2 -11.75 36.33 -19.84
C SER A 2 -11.90 34.88 -19.39
N GLY A 3 -12.24 34.00 -20.33
CA GLY A 3 -12.30 32.56 -20.09
C GLY A 3 -10.91 32.04 -19.77
N GLY A 4 -10.67 31.71 -18.50
CA GLY A 4 -9.46 31.02 -18.07
C GLY A 4 -9.42 29.64 -18.71
N SER A 5 -8.55 29.48 -19.71
CA SER A 5 -8.22 28.18 -20.28
C SER A 5 -7.48 27.36 -19.22
N TRP A 6 -8.18 26.45 -18.54
CA TRP A 6 -7.55 25.47 -17.67
C TRP A 6 -6.64 24.60 -18.54
N ALA A 7 -5.33 24.83 -18.44
CA ALA A 7 -4.35 24.01 -19.14
C ALA A 7 -4.53 22.55 -18.68
N VAL A 8 -4.83 21.66 -19.62
CA VAL A 8 -4.93 20.24 -19.35
C VAL A 8 -3.49 19.73 -19.13
N PRO A 9 -3.11 19.28 -17.93
CA PRO A 9 -1.75 18.83 -17.69
C PRO A 9 -1.46 17.62 -18.59
N ARG A 10 -0.38 17.69 -19.36
CA ARG A 10 0.10 16.55 -20.14
C ARG A 10 0.63 15.50 -19.15
N PHE A 11 0.00 14.33 -19.15
CA PHE A 11 0.48 13.20 -18.37
C PHE A 11 1.60 12.50 -19.15
N GLN A 12 2.82 12.54 -18.61
CA GLN A 12 3.97 11.80 -19.12
C GLN A 12 4.40 10.77 -18.08
N VAL A 13 4.88 9.62 -18.55
CA VAL A 13 5.50 8.61 -17.68
C VAL A 13 6.89 9.11 -17.28
N ILE A 14 7.07 9.41 -15.99
CA ILE A 14 8.33 9.93 -15.43
C ILE A 14 9.26 8.78 -14.97
N GLY A 15 8.72 7.60 -14.71
CA GLY A 15 9.50 6.45 -14.27
C GLY A 15 8.63 5.25 -13.94
N ARG A 16 9.26 4.23 -13.34
CA ARG A 16 8.59 3.02 -12.85
C ARG A 16 8.76 2.94 -11.33
N ILE A 17 7.73 2.41 -10.68
CA ILE A 17 7.78 2.06 -9.25
C ILE A 17 8.66 0.81 -9.10
N PRO A 18 9.42 0.66 -7.99
CA PRO A 18 10.21 -0.55 -7.74
C PRO A 18 9.40 -1.84 -7.85
N ASN A 19 10.03 -2.92 -8.33
CA ASN A 19 9.35 -4.18 -8.64
C ASN A 19 8.62 -4.76 -7.43
N ASP A 20 9.22 -4.75 -6.25
CA ASP A 20 8.64 -5.32 -5.02
C ASP A 20 7.30 -4.69 -4.64
N TRP A 21 7.16 -3.40 -4.92
CA TRP A 21 5.92 -2.64 -4.70
C TRP A 21 4.86 -3.02 -5.73
N VAL A 22 5.25 -3.29 -6.99
CA VAL A 22 4.33 -3.73 -8.04
C VAL A 22 3.68 -5.06 -7.64
N TRP A 23 4.44 -6.04 -7.17
CA TRP A 23 3.88 -7.34 -6.78
C TRP A 23 2.83 -7.25 -5.67
N CYS A 24 3.11 -6.44 -4.64
CA CYS A 24 2.20 -6.28 -3.52
C CYS A 24 0.97 -5.43 -3.90
N LEU A 25 1.15 -4.33 -4.64
CA LEU A 25 0.10 -3.33 -4.85
C LEU A 25 -0.77 -3.63 -6.08
N LEU A 26 -0.19 -4.15 -7.15
CA LEU A 26 -0.90 -4.31 -8.44
C LEU A 26 -2.19 -5.14 -8.31
N PRO A 27 -2.24 -6.27 -7.58
CA PRO A 27 -3.48 -7.02 -7.39
C PRO A 27 -4.55 -6.21 -6.65
N HIS A 28 -4.15 -5.41 -5.66
CA HIS A 28 -5.06 -4.60 -4.84
C HIS A 28 -5.60 -3.39 -5.61
N VAL A 29 -4.75 -2.73 -6.40
CA VAL A 29 -5.13 -1.61 -7.26
C VAL A 29 -6.08 -2.06 -8.35
N ARG A 30 -5.78 -3.18 -9.03
CA ARG A 30 -6.64 -3.76 -10.08
C ARG A 30 -8.02 -4.12 -9.57
N ASN A 31 -8.08 -4.66 -8.36
CA ASN A 31 -9.34 -5.00 -7.68
C ASN A 31 -10.03 -3.79 -7.02
N LYS A 32 -9.51 -2.57 -7.25
CA LYS A 32 -10.00 -1.31 -6.65
C LYS A 32 -10.07 -1.36 -5.12
N LYS A 33 -9.30 -2.22 -4.47
CA LYS A 33 -9.25 -2.40 -3.01
C LYS A 33 -8.43 -1.31 -2.32
N VAL A 34 -7.45 -0.81 -3.05
CA VAL A 34 -6.48 0.19 -2.59
C VAL A 34 -6.35 1.26 -3.66
N ARG A 35 -6.30 2.52 -3.23
CA ARG A 35 -5.93 3.67 -4.06
C ARG A 35 -4.59 4.20 -3.60
N LEU A 36 -3.67 4.42 -4.53
CA LEU A 36 -2.41 5.09 -4.25
C LEU A 36 -2.45 6.51 -4.79
N GLU A 37 -1.98 7.45 -3.99
CA GLU A 37 -1.79 8.83 -4.38
C GLU A 37 -0.37 9.26 -4.04
N GLY A 38 0.32 9.83 -5.02
CA GLY A 38 1.67 10.37 -4.82
C GLY A 38 1.70 11.82 -5.27
N ARG A 39 2.36 12.67 -4.48
CA ARG A 39 2.63 14.06 -4.86
C ARG A 39 4.11 14.34 -4.79
N CYS A 40 4.68 14.79 -5.90
CA CYS A 40 6.07 15.24 -5.94
C CYS A 40 6.16 16.57 -5.20
N LYS A 41 6.91 16.61 -4.09
CA LYS A 41 7.11 17.84 -3.29
C LYS A 41 8.27 18.68 -3.81
N SER A 42 9.32 18.02 -4.29
CA SER A 42 10.49 18.64 -4.88
C SER A 42 10.96 17.77 -6.04
N THR A 43 11.17 18.39 -7.19
CA THR A 43 11.78 17.76 -8.36
C THR A 43 13.16 18.40 -8.55
N PRO A 44 14.22 17.62 -8.80
CA PRO A 44 15.50 18.20 -9.19
C PRO A 44 15.37 19.03 -10.47
N GLU A 45 16.21 20.05 -10.63
CA GLU A 45 16.16 21.00 -11.76
C GLU A 45 16.30 20.30 -13.13
N ALA A 46 17.02 19.18 -13.17
CA ALA A 46 17.05 18.25 -14.27
C ALA A 46 16.92 16.82 -13.75
N LEU A 47 16.14 16.00 -14.46
CA LEU A 47 16.02 14.57 -14.20
C LEU A 47 16.75 13.79 -15.30
N GLY A 48 17.86 13.16 -14.94
CA GLY A 48 18.64 12.28 -15.81
C GLY A 48 18.03 10.90 -15.95
N ILE A 49 18.53 10.15 -16.95
CA ILE A 49 18.20 8.73 -17.11
C ILE A 49 18.84 7.96 -15.95
N MET A 50 18.07 7.10 -15.28
CA MET A 50 18.43 6.36 -14.05
C MET A 50 18.39 7.17 -12.74
N ASP A 51 18.01 8.45 -12.79
CA ASP A 51 17.83 9.20 -11.56
C ASP A 51 16.63 8.68 -10.76
N THR A 52 16.78 8.69 -9.43
CA THR A 52 15.74 8.24 -8.51
C THR A 52 15.00 9.44 -7.94
N ILE A 53 13.68 9.46 -8.10
CA ILE A 53 12.81 10.46 -7.47
C ILE A 53 12.29 9.90 -6.15
N LEU A 54 12.52 10.64 -5.07
CA LEU A 54 11.87 10.36 -3.79
C LEU A 54 10.44 10.93 -3.82
N LEU A 55 9.46 10.05 -3.98
CA LEU A 55 8.04 10.39 -3.99
C LEU A 55 7.37 9.90 -2.70
N PRO A 56 6.83 10.79 -1.85
CA PRO A 56 5.95 10.36 -0.78
C PRO A 56 4.63 9.86 -1.38
N VAL A 57 4.24 8.64 -1.00
CA VAL A 57 3.02 7.99 -1.49
C VAL A 57 2.11 7.68 -0.31
N SER A 58 0.84 8.06 -0.44
CA SER A 58 -0.23 7.72 0.49
C SER A 58 -1.03 6.56 -0.08
N VAL A 59 -1.29 5.57 0.78
CA VAL A 59 -2.03 4.35 0.44
C VAL A 59 -3.36 4.39 1.17
N TYR A 60 -4.46 4.42 0.41
CA TYR A 60 -5.81 4.47 0.93
C TYR A 60 -6.47 3.12 0.75
N PHE A 61 -6.96 2.54 1.85
CA PHE A 61 -7.70 1.30 1.84
C PHE A 61 -9.19 1.60 1.84
N ILE A 62 -9.95 0.90 1.00
CA ILE A 62 -11.41 1.03 1.04
C ILE A 62 -11.94 0.24 2.22
N ASN A 63 -12.89 0.82 2.98
CA ASN A 63 -13.45 0.21 4.18
C ASN A 63 -14.02 -1.21 3.96
N SER A 64 -14.55 -1.49 2.77
CA SER A 64 -15.07 -2.82 2.40
C SER A 64 -14.02 -3.93 2.44
N MET A 65 -12.72 -3.58 2.41
CA MET A 65 -11.66 -4.55 2.67
C MET A 65 -11.78 -5.16 4.05
N PHE A 66 -12.05 -4.34 5.06
CA PHE A 66 -12.05 -4.76 6.46
C PHE A 66 -13.33 -5.49 6.88
N GLN A 67 -14.44 -5.26 6.16
CA GLN A 67 -15.75 -5.86 6.49
C GLN A 67 -15.84 -7.34 6.11
N ASN A 68 -15.04 -7.83 5.17
CA ASN A 68 -15.05 -9.26 4.79
C ASN A 68 -14.28 -10.16 5.77
N HIS A 69 -13.68 -9.58 6.82
CA HIS A 69 -12.94 -10.31 7.85
C HIS A 69 -13.72 -10.44 9.16
N SER A 70 -14.94 -9.89 9.24
CA SER A 70 -15.70 -9.78 10.49
C SER A 70 -16.64 -10.96 10.77
N VAL A 71 -16.37 -12.17 10.26
CA VAL A 71 -16.99 -13.41 10.77
C VAL A 71 -16.03 -14.60 10.71
N THR A 72 -14.88 -14.47 11.36
CA THR A 72 -14.32 -15.58 12.17
C THR A 72 -14.17 -15.06 13.58
N SER A 73 -15.29 -14.65 14.18
CA SER A 73 -15.41 -14.68 15.63
C SER A 73 -15.18 -16.13 16.03
N LEU A 74 -13.96 -16.43 16.46
CA LEU A 74 -13.62 -17.65 17.17
C LEU A 74 -14.51 -17.63 18.42
N LYS A 75 -15.72 -18.17 18.31
CA LYS A 75 -16.52 -18.60 19.44
C LYS A 75 -15.72 -19.76 19.99
N ALA A 76 -14.70 -19.44 20.77
CA ALA A 76 -14.00 -20.37 21.62
C ALA A 76 -15.11 -21.02 22.45
N ALA A 77 -15.46 -22.24 22.07
CA ALA A 77 -16.22 -23.11 22.92
C ALA A 77 -15.36 -23.29 24.17
N SER A 78 -15.69 -22.54 25.22
CA SER A 78 -15.43 -22.98 26.57
C SER A 78 -16.00 -24.39 26.64
N ASN A 79 -15.12 -25.39 26.72
CA ASN A 79 -15.27 -26.61 27.50
C ASN A 79 -14.02 -27.50 27.32
N THR A 80 -13.15 -27.41 28.33
CA THR A 80 -12.56 -28.52 29.09
C THR A 80 -11.58 -29.50 28.41
N ALA A 81 -10.51 -29.78 29.17
CA ALA A 81 -9.51 -30.84 29.08
C ALA A 81 -8.19 -30.48 28.35
N GLU A 82 -7.17 -30.26 29.19
CA GLU A 82 -5.77 -30.67 29.04
C GLU A 82 -5.22 -31.02 27.64
N GLU A 83 -4.19 -30.30 27.17
CA GLU A 83 -2.79 -30.73 27.26
C GLU A 83 -1.89 -29.76 26.48
N SER A 84 -0.82 -29.31 27.14
CA SER A 84 0.48 -28.88 26.62
C SER A 84 0.65 -28.70 25.09
N MET A 85 0.99 -27.46 24.67
CA MET A 85 2.12 -27.18 23.76
C MET A 85 2.33 -25.66 23.64
N PHE A 86 3.04 -25.11 24.62
CA PHE A 86 3.65 -23.78 24.50
C PHE A 86 4.84 -23.91 23.54
N HIS A 87 4.69 -23.47 22.29
CA HIS A 87 5.83 -23.28 21.40
C HIS A 87 6.49 -21.94 21.70
N THR A 88 7.50 -21.99 22.57
CA THR A 88 8.35 -20.86 22.97
C THR A 88 9.14 -20.34 21.77
N LEU A 89 9.05 -19.03 21.51
CA LEU A 89 9.87 -18.31 20.51
C LEU A 89 11.35 -18.31 20.91
N PRO A 90 12.30 -18.44 19.96
CA PRO A 90 13.72 -18.44 20.25
C PRO A 90 14.24 -17.01 20.56
N HIS A 91 14.92 -16.86 21.68
CA HIS A 91 15.62 -15.62 22.06
C HIS A 91 16.97 -15.52 21.31
N PRO A 92 17.45 -14.31 20.96
CA PRO A 92 18.74 -14.14 20.29
C PRO A 92 19.90 -14.40 21.25
N LEU A 93 20.88 -15.21 20.81
CA LEU A 93 22.14 -15.45 21.48
C LEU A 93 23.07 -14.22 21.34
N ARG A 94 23.69 -13.85 22.46
CA ARG A 94 24.78 -12.87 22.56
C ARG A 94 26.11 -13.50 22.18
#